data_AF-A0AAW4CA77-F1
#
_entry.id   AF-A0AAW4CA77-F1
#
_cell.length_a   1.000
_cell.length_b   1.000
_cell.length_c   1.000
_cell.angle_alpha   90.00
_cell.angle_beta   90.00
_cell.angle_gamma   90.00
#
_symmetry.space_group_name_H-M   'P 1'
#
loop_
_entity.id
_entity.type
_entity.pdbx_description
1 polymer ?
#
loop_
_entity_poly.entity_id
_entity_poly.type
_entity_poly.pdbx_seq_one_letter_code
_entity_poly.pdbx_strand_id
1 'polypeptide(L)'
;MRAISLLITLGCLTLGGCSSVFDKHVEYKYVEPNNYPVLKAIGYAPISLQKGANLSQKQLMAIKASKLEAYRELTEQVYGQKITAGTTVEGSIAQDDYLESKVQGLIKGAQIIKTYAVDDTYVTELELNMKRVHDLYIGEVKPREVKKVTYY
;
A
#
# COMPACT_ATOMS: atom_id res chain seq x y z
N MET A 1 -41.25 60.93 -13.77
CA MET A 1 -41.26 60.03 -12.59
C MET A 1 -41.71 58.60 -12.90
N ARG A 2 -42.91 58.37 -13.48
CA ARG A 2 -43.44 56.99 -13.72
C ARG A 2 -42.54 56.03 -14.51
N ALA A 3 -41.82 56.51 -15.54
CA ALA A 3 -40.93 55.65 -16.34
C ALA A 3 -39.71 55.14 -15.56
N ILE A 4 -39.17 55.93 -14.63
CA ILE A 4 -38.00 55.56 -13.81
C ILE A 4 -38.37 54.45 -12.82
N SER A 5 -39.54 54.54 -12.18
CA SER A 5 -40.08 53.47 -11.32
C SER A 5 -40.34 52.16 -12.08
N LEU A 6 -40.68 52.23 -13.38
CA LEU A 6 -40.95 51.05 -14.20
C LEU A 6 -39.63 50.36 -14.66
N LEU A 7 -38.57 51.13 -14.87
CA LEU A 7 -37.22 50.63 -15.14
C LEU A 7 -36.58 49.97 -13.92
N ILE A 8 -36.75 50.55 -12.73
CA ILE A 8 -36.22 49.99 -11.46
C ILE A 8 -36.91 48.67 -11.10
N THR A 9 -38.23 48.57 -11.31
CA THR A 9 -38.96 47.30 -11.08
C THR A 9 -38.55 46.20 -12.06
N LEU A 10 -38.33 46.54 -13.34
CA LEU A 10 -37.88 45.56 -14.36
C LEU A 10 -36.46 45.05 -14.09
N GLY A 11 -35.52 45.91 -13.66
CA GLY A 11 -34.16 45.51 -13.31
C GLY A 11 -34.05 44.59 -12.08
N CYS A 12 -35.07 44.57 -11.22
CA CYS A 12 -35.09 43.70 -10.03
C CYS A 12 -35.39 42.23 -10.40
N LEU A 13 -36.16 41.97 -11.47
CA LEU A 13 -36.44 40.61 -11.96
C LEU A 13 -35.21 39.94 -12.61
N THR A 14 -34.27 40.72 -13.16
CA THR A 14 -33.04 40.19 -13.77
C THR A 14 -31.94 39.80 -12.76
N LEU A 15 -32.15 40.07 -11.47
CA LEU A 15 -31.26 39.67 -10.37
C LEU A 15 -31.64 38.31 -9.76
N GLY A 16 -32.62 37.61 -10.32
CA GLY A 16 -32.93 36.21 -10.03
C GLY A 16 -31.80 35.28 -10.50
N GLY A 17 -30.69 35.26 -9.77
CA GLY A 17 -29.55 34.40 -10.07
C GLY A 17 -29.94 32.93 -10.09
N CYS A 18 -29.49 32.19 -11.11
CA CYS A 18 -29.61 30.75 -11.18
C CYS A 18 -28.72 30.08 -10.12
N SER A 19 -29.15 30.07 -8.86
CA SER A 19 -28.59 29.18 -7.84
C SER A 19 -28.94 27.75 -8.22
N SER A 20 -27.98 27.03 -8.79
CA SER A 20 -28.09 25.60 -9.06
C SER A 20 -28.02 24.82 -7.75
N VAL A 21 -29.16 24.68 -7.06
CA VAL A 21 -29.34 24.01 -5.75
C VAL A 21 -29.20 22.47 -5.85
N PHE A 22 -28.60 21.96 -6.92
CA PHE A 22 -28.30 20.53 -7.14
C PHE A 22 -27.15 20.04 -6.25
N ASP A 23 -27.38 20.03 -4.92
CA ASP A 23 -26.43 19.52 -3.94
C ASP A 23 -26.44 17.98 -3.95
N LYS A 24 -25.56 17.43 -4.79
CA LYS A 24 -25.43 16.00 -5.12
C LYS A 24 -25.06 15.19 -3.87
N HIS A 25 -26.07 14.70 -3.15
CA HIS A 25 -25.90 13.79 -2.02
C HIS A 25 -25.67 12.35 -2.49
N VAL A 26 -24.60 11.71 -1.98
CA VAL A 26 -23.96 10.50 -2.52
C VAL A 26 -23.82 9.46 -1.39
N GLU A 27 -24.67 8.41 -1.34
CA GLU A 27 -25.01 7.76 -0.05
C GLU A 27 -24.33 6.41 0.35
N TYR A 28 -23.01 6.32 0.46
CA TYR A 28 -22.44 5.55 1.59
C TYR A 28 -22.55 3.99 1.67
N LYS A 29 -22.40 3.25 0.57
CA LYS A 29 -22.41 1.77 0.43
C LYS A 29 -21.05 1.09 0.74
N TYR A 30 -21.09 -0.23 1.04
CA TYR A 30 -19.94 -1.15 1.13
C TYR A 30 -20.30 -2.54 0.52
N VAL A 31 -19.37 -3.18 -0.19
CA VAL A 31 -19.48 -4.52 -0.78
C VAL A 31 -18.21 -5.32 -0.46
N GLU A 32 -18.35 -6.52 0.07
CA GLU A 32 -17.20 -7.37 0.41
C GLU A 32 -16.71 -8.18 -0.80
N PRO A 33 -15.39 -8.35 -0.97
CA PRO A 33 -14.83 -9.37 -1.85
C PRO A 33 -15.33 -10.77 -1.46
N ASN A 34 -15.79 -11.56 -2.45
CA ASN A 34 -16.27 -12.93 -2.23
C ASN A 34 -15.18 -13.91 -1.74
N ASN A 35 -13.91 -13.56 -1.86
CA ASN A 35 -12.77 -14.36 -1.41
C ASN A 35 -11.58 -13.45 -1.09
N TYR A 36 -10.76 -13.84 -0.10
CA TYR A 36 -9.52 -13.17 0.27
C TYR A 36 -8.35 -14.14 0.11
N PRO A 37 -7.35 -13.84 -0.75
CA PRO A 37 -6.19 -14.71 -0.89
C PRO A 37 -5.33 -14.69 0.37
N VAL A 38 -4.56 -15.77 0.55
CA VAL A 38 -3.57 -15.93 1.62
C VAL A 38 -2.20 -16.04 0.95
N LEU A 39 -1.33 -15.05 1.19
CA LEU A 39 0.05 -15.08 0.71
C LEU A 39 0.96 -15.76 1.74
N LYS A 40 2.03 -16.39 1.26
CA LYS A 40 3.03 -17.07 2.10
C LYS A 40 4.42 -16.71 1.58
N ALA A 41 5.38 -16.56 2.51
CA ALA A 41 6.77 -16.23 2.20
C ALA A 41 7.71 -16.99 3.14
N ILE A 42 8.92 -17.32 2.68
CA ILE A 42 9.89 -18.15 3.38
C ILE A 42 11.29 -17.52 3.31
N GLY A 43 11.77 -17.02 4.44
CA GLY A 43 13.11 -16.45 4.55
C GLY A 43 14.11 -17.43 5.15
N TYR A 44 15.34 -17.37 4.65
CA TYR A 44 16.43 -18.28 4.99
C TYR A 44 17.61 -17.49 5.58
N ALA A 45 18.38 -18.10 6.47
CA ALA A 45 19.60 -17.50 6.98
C ALA A 45 20.60 -18.57 7.47
N PRO A 46 21.72 -18.79 6.75
CA PRO A 46 22.82 -19.60 7.23
C PRO A 46 23.44 -19.02 8.50
N ILE A 47 23.57 -19.83 9.54
CA ILE A 47 24.09 -19.49 10.88
C ILE A 47 25.58 -19.20 10.78
N SER A 48 26.34 -20.03 10.06
CA SER A 48 27.79 -19.86 9.85
C SER A 48 28.17 -18.46 9.34
N LEU A 49 27.39 -17.92 8.39
CA LEU A 49 27.59 -16.63 7.76
C LEU A 49 27.20 -15.42 8.64
N GLN A 50 26.49 -15.63 9.74
CA GLN A 50 26.11 -14.52 10.62
C GLN A 50 27.28 -13.98 11.43
N LYS A 51 27.20 -12.70 11.77
CA LYS A 51 28.12 -12.04 12.71
C LYS A 51 27.80 -12.49 14.14
N GLY A 52 28.81 -12.56 15.00
CA GLY A 52 28.68 -12.97 16.39
C GLY A 52 29.97 -13.57 16.92
N ALA A 53 30.25 -13.33 18.21
CA ALA A 53 31.45 -13.84 18.88
C ALA A 53 31.32 -15.33 19.28
N ASN A 54 30.10 -15.85 19.38
CA ASN A 54 29.82 -17.26 19.68
C ASN A 54 28.63 -17.80 18.87
N LEU A 55 28.45 -19.12 18.88
CA LEU A 55 27.40 -19.81 18.12
C LEU A 55 26.00 -19.30 18.47
N SER A 56 25.70 -19.10 19.76
CA SER A 56 24.38 -18.62 20.21
C SER A 56 24.05 -17.21 19.67
N GLN A 57 25.04 -16.30 19.62
CA GLN A 57 24.87 -15.00 18.98
C GLN A 57 24.61 -15.13 17.47
N LYS A 58 25.35 -16.00 16.78
CA LYS A 58 25.13 -16.29 15.36
C LYS A 58 23.73 -16.85 15.08
N GLN A 59 23.27 -17.80 15.91
CA GLN A 59 21.92 -18.36 15.83
C GLN A 59 20.84 -17.28 16.04
N LEU A 60 21.00 -16.41 17.05
CA LEU A 60 20.09 -15.29 17.29
C LEU A 60 20.08 -14.28 16.13
N MET A 61 21.22 -14.06 15.46
CA MET A 61 21.27 -13.26 14.24
C MET A 61 20.59 -13.97 13.06
N ALA A 62 20.77 -15.29 12.89
CA ALA A 62 20.14 -16.06 11.81
C ALA A 62 18.61 -16.08 11.94
N ILE A 63 18.09 -16.22 13.16
CA ILE A 63 16.65 -16.10 13.44
C ILE A 63 16.12 -14.71 13.05
N LYS A 64 16.91 -13.63 13.24
CA LYS A 64 16.53 -12.27 12.83
C LYS A 64 16.63 -12.06 11.32
N ALA A 65 17.68 -12.58 10.69
CA ALA A 65 17.92 -12.48 9.25
C ALA A 65 16.87 -13.25 8.44
N SER A 66 16.56 -14.50 8.82
CA SER A 66 15.50 -15.30 8.17
C SER A 66 14.12 -14.65 8.30
N LYS A 67 13.81 -14.03 9.46
CA LYS A 67 12.61 -13.21 9.62
C LYS A 67 12.59 -12.02 8.66
N LEU A 68 13.69 -11.25 8.61
CA LEU A 68 13.80 -10.09 7.73
C LEU A 68 13.67 -10.48 6.25
N GLU A 69 14.27 -11.58 5.82
CA GLU A 69 14.13 -12.08 4.46
C GLU A 69 12.69 -12.53 4.15
N ALA A 70 12.03 -13.23 5.06
CA ALA A 70 10.64 -13.64 4.86
C ALA A 70 9.72 -12.41 4.69
N TYR A 71 9.97 -11.34 5.48
CA TYR A 71 9.29 -10.06 5.30
C TYR A 71 9.64 -9.37 3.97
N ARG A 72 10.91 -9.44 3.51
CA ARG A 72 11.33 -8.94 2.19
C ARG A 72 10.55 -9.63 1.08
N GLU A 73 10.58 -10.97 1.03
CA GLU A 73 9.87 -11.74 -0.01
C GLU A 73 8.36 -11.47 0.01
N LEU A 74 7.74 -11.42 1.19
CA LEU A 74 6.32 -11.06 1.31
C LEU A 74 6.04 -9.63 0.80
N THR A 75 6.98 -8.70 1.02
CA THR A 75 6.89 -7.31 0.52
C THR A 75 7.06 -7.25 -1.00
N GLU A 76 7.92 -8.09 -1.59
CA GLU A 76 8.05 -8.25 -3.04
C GLU A 76 6.77 -8.83 -3.67
N GLN A 77 6.14 -9.83 -3.03
CA GLN A 77 4.86 -10.38 -3.50
C GLN A 77 3.71 -9.35 -3.46
N VAL A 78 3.72 -8.40 -2.52
CA VAL A 78 2.64 -7.41 -2.34
C VAL A 78 2.87 -6.11 -3.12
N TYR A 79 4.09 -5.58 -3.13
CA TYR A 79 4.42 -4.26 -3.71
C TYR A 79 5.28 -4.33 -4.98
N GLY A 80 5.82 -5.51 -5.32
CA GLY A 80 6.81 -5.68 -6.39
C GLY A 80 8.21 -5.19 -6.01
N GLN A 81 9.12 -5.28 -6.98
CA GLN A 81 10.49 -4.76 -6.87
C GLN A 81 10.65 -3.51 -7.75
N LYS A 82 11.31 -2.47 -7.22
CA LYS A 82 11.68 -1.28 -8.02
C LYS A 82 13.11 -1.43 -8.52
N ILE A 83 13.27 -1.59 -9.83
CA ILE A 83 14.57 -1.59 -10.51
C ILE A 83 14.91 -0.15 -10.92
N THR A 84 16.14 0.28 -10.65
CA THR A 84 16.71 1.54 -11.14
C THR A 84 17.95 1.24 -11.97
N ALA A 85 18.00 1.79 -13.18
CA ALA A 85 19.12 1.71 -14.10
C ALA A 85 19.71 3.11 -14.31
N GLY A 86 21.05 3.22 -14.40
CA GLY A 86 21.73 4.47 -14.68
C GLY A 86 22.89 4.27 -15.65
N THR A 87 22.86 5.00 -16.77
CA THR A 87 23.91 5.02 -17.79
C THR A 87 24.56 6.40 -17.81
N THR A 88 25.86 6.48 -17.54
CA THR A 88 26.61 7.76 -17.59
C THR A 88 27.14 7.98 -19.00
N VAL A 89 26.62 8.98 -19.71
CA VAL A 89 27.02 9.30 -21.09
C VAL A 89 28.05 10.44 -21.10
N GLU A 90 29.29 10.15 -20.71
CA GLU A 90 30.45 11.00 -21.00
C GLU A 90 31.53 10.21 -21.74
N GLY A 91 31.54 10.35 -23.07
CA GLY A 91 32.68 10.05 -23.94
C GLY A 91 33.09 8.58 -24.15
N SER A 92 32.51 7.62 -23.43
CA SER A 92 32.90 6.20 -23.51
C SER A 92 31.82 5.31 -24.12
N ILE A 93 32.28 4.28 -24.83
CA ILE A 93 31.47 3.17 -25.34
C ILE A 93 30.67 2.57 -24.18
N ALA A 94 29.39 2.23 -24.40
CA ALA A 94 28.50 1.70 -23.38
C ALA A 94 29.09 0.41 -22.77
N GLN A 95 29.62 0.50 -21.55
CA GLN A 95 30.39 -0.59 -20.92
C GLN A 95 29.91 -0.97 -19.52
N ASP A 96 29.43 -0.01 -18.71
CA ASP A 96 29.02 -0.23 -17.31
C ASP A 96 27.61 0.33 -17.01
N ASP A 97 26.57 -0.40 -17.42
CA ASP A 97 25.20 -0.19 -16.92
C ASP A 97 25.02 -0.87 -15.56
N TYR A 98 24.87 -0.10 -14.48
CA TYR A 98 24.58 -0.64 -13.15
C TYR A 98 23.07 -0.71 -12.90
N LEU A 99 22.59 -1.88 -12.45
CA LEU A 99 21.20 -2.14 -12.09
C LEU A 99 21.07 -2.39 -10.58
N GLU A 100 20.21 -1.62 -9.91
CA GLU A 100 19.91 -1.80 -8.48
C GLU A 100 18.41 -2.08 -8.29
N SER A 101 18.08 -3.15 -7.55
CA SER A 101 16.71 -3.46 -7.14
C SER A 101 16.48 -3.12 -5.67
N LYS A 102 15.36 -2.46 -5.36
CA LYS A 102 14.97 -2.05 -4.01
C LYS A 102 13.53 -2.44 -3.70
N VAL A 103 13.32 -2.87 -2.46
CA VAL A 103 12.02 -3.24 -1.88
C VAL A 103 11.69 -2.25 -0.77
N GLN A 104 10.51 -1.64 -0.82
CA GLN A 104 10.06 -0.65 0.16
C GLN A 104 8.59 -0.89 0.48
N GLY A 105 8.27 -1.15 1.76
CA GLY A 105 6.91 -1.36 2.22
C GLY A 105 6.85 -1.76 3.69
N LEU A 106 5.69 -1.53 4.31
CA LEU A 106 5.36 -2.03 5.65
C LEU A 106 4.10 -2.89 5.54
N ILE A 107 4.25 -4.20 5.67
CA ILE A 107 3.11 -5.12 5.69
C ILE A 107 2.54 -5.20 7.10
N LYS A 108 1.40 -4.53 7.31
CA LYS A 108 0.53 -4.78 8.48
C LYS A 108 -0.16 -6.13 8.33
N GLY A 109 -0.34 -6.85 9.43
CA GLY A 109 -1.20 -8.04 9.50
C GLY A 109 -0.51 -9.39 9.25
N ALA A 110 0.72 -9.42 8.72
CA ALA A 110 1.50 -10.64 8.54
C ALA A 110 1.78 -11.37 9.86
N GLN A 111 1.86 -12.70 9.81
CA GLN A 111 2.04 -13.58 10.97
C GLN A 111 3.15 -14.59 10.71
N ILE A 112 4.02 -14.82 11.70
CA ILE A 112 5.00 -15.91 11.67
C ILE A 112 4.27 -17.21 12.01
N ILE A 113 4.30 -18.17 11.08
CA ILE A 113 3.72 -19.50 11.28
C ILE A 113 4.72 -20.40 12.00
N LYS A 114 5.99 -20.41 11.56
CA LYS A 114 7.08 -21.13 12.21
C LYS A 114 8.45 -20.51 11.92
N THR A 115 9.37 -20.68 12.87
CA THR A 115 10.81 -20.49 12.67
C THR A 115 11.51 -21.74 13.21
N TYR A 116 12.35 -22.37 12.39
CA TYR A 116 13.05 -23.62 12.72
C TYR A 116 14.42 -23.67 12.04
N ALA A 117 15.32 -24.52 12.54
CA ALA A 117 16.62 -24.76 11.90
C ALA A 117 16.56 -26.02 11.03
N VAL A 118 17.20 -25.96 9.87
CA VAL A 118 17.50 -27.09 8.98
C VAL A 118 18.99 -27.01 8.69
N ASP A 119 19.76 -27.96 9.20
CA ASP A 119 21.22 -27.98 9.16
C ASP A 119 21.85 -26.66 9.67
N ASP A 120 22.65 -25.96 8.85
CA ASP A 120 23.23 -24.65 9.17
C ASP A 120 22.25 -23.48 8.93
N THR A 121 21.02 -23.69 8.45
CA THR A 121 20.12 -22.60 8.02
C THR A 121 18.88 -22.47 8.91
N TYR A 122 18.59 -21.26 9.40
CA TYR A 122 17.27 -20.94 9.94
C TYR A 122 16.29 -20.62 8.82
N VAL A 123 15.11 -21.24 8.89
CA VAL A 123 13.98 -21.02 8.00
C VAL A 123 12.87 -20.34 8.80
N THR A 124 12.30 -19.27 8.27
CA THR A 124 11.10 -18.61 8.83
C THR A 124 10.01 -18.55 7.78
N GLU A 125 8.83 -19.07 8.11
CA GLU A 125 7.64 -19.00 7.27
C GLU A 125 6.64 -17.96 7.79
N LEU A 126 6.25 -17.04 6.90
CA LEU A 126 5.23 -16.03 7.13
C LEU A 126 3.95 -16.37 6.35
N GLU A 127 2.82 -15.92 6.89
CA GLU A 127 1.53 -15.90 6.21
C GLU A 127 0.89 -14.51 6.31
N LEU A 128 0.20 -14.11 5.24
CA LEU A 128 -0.57 -12.88 5.16
C LEU A 128 -1.98 -13.18 4.63
N ASN A 129 -2.94 -13.22 5.54
CA ASN A 129 -4.34 -13.37 5.18
C ASN A 129 -4.94 -12.01 4.79
N MET A 130 -5.35 -11.84 3.52
CA MET A 130 -5.86 -10.55 3.04
C MET A 130 -7.18 -10.13 3.69
N LYS A 131 -7.98 -11.05 4.26
CA LYS A 131 -9.15 -10.67 5.07
C LYS A 131 -8.72 -9.89 6.30
N ARG A 132 -7.66 -10.35 6.99
CA ARG A 132 -7.10 -9.66 8.15
C ARG A 132 -6.50 -8.31 7.79
N VAL A 133 -5.87 -8.17 6.62
CA VAL A 133 -5.36 -6.87 6.12
C VAL A 133 -6.53 -5.91 5.87
N HIS A 134 -7.59 -6.38 5.24
CA HIS A 134 -8.81 -5.64 4.95
C HIS A 134 -9.54 -5.20 6.22
N ASP A 135 -9.73 -6.10 7.18
CA ASP A 135 -10.31 -5.82 8.50
C ASP A 135 -9.51 -4.73 9.25
N LEU A 136 -8.17 -4.78 9.18
CA LEU A 136 -7.29 -3.75 9.75
C LEU A 136 -7.42 -2.39 9.04
N TYR A 137 -7.56 -2.38 7.71
CA TYR A 137 -7.62 -1.15 6.92
C TYR A 137 -8.98 -0.43 7.05
N ILE A 138 -10.10 -1.17 7.12
CA ILE A 138 -11.44 -0.59 7.32
C ILE A 138 -11.58 0.09 8.69
N GLY A 139 -10.85 -0.39 9.70
CA GLY A 139 -10.75 0.28 11.00
C GLY A 139 -10.11 1.66 10.92
N GLU A 140 -9.16 1.87 10.00
CA GLU A 140 -8.45 3.14 9.79
C GLU A 140 -9.18 4.05 8.78
N VAL A 141 -9.74 3.49 7.70
CA VAL A 141 -10.41 4.22 6.62
C VAL A 141 -11.76 3.57 6.33
N LYS A 142 -12.86 4.13 6.84
CA LYS A 142 -14.23 3.69 6.50
C LYS A 142 -14.50 3.96 5.01
N PRO A 143 -14.48 2.95 4.12
CA PRO A 143 -14.59 3.18 2.69
C PRO A 143 -16.03 3.52 2.33
N ARG A 144 -16.21 4.38 1.33
CA ARG A 144 -17.49 5.00 0.99
C ARG A 144 -17.78 4.85 -0.51
N GLU A 145 -18.75 4.01 -0.87
CA GLU A 145 -19.21 3.78 -2.25
C GLU A 145 -20.62 4.39 -2.48
N VAL A 146 -21.05 4.74 -3.69
CA VAL A 146 -22.30 5.53 -3.88
C VAL A 146 -23.58 4.66 -3.89
N LYS A 147 -24.40 4.67 -2.82
CA LYS A 147 -25.70 3.94 -2.80
C LYS A 147 -26.81 4.63 -3.60
N LYS A 148 -26.89 5.95 -3.52
CA LYS A 148 -27.89 6.77 -4.19
C LYS A 148 -27.34 8.17 -4.46
N VAL A 149 -27.73 8.75 -5.59
CA VAL A 149 -27.65 10.18 -5.85
C VAL A 149 -29.06 10.76 -5.73
N THR A 150 -29.28 11.64 -4.76
CA THR A 150 -30.53 12.41 -4.67
C THR A 150 -30.23 13.84 -5.11
N TYR A 151 -31.09 14.35 -5.99
CA TYR A 151 -31.11 15.75 -6.42
C TYR A 151 -32.31 16.43 -5.77
N TYR A 152 -32.13 17.66 -5.32
CA TYR A 152 -33.15 18.53 -4.72
C TYR A 152 -33.29 19.82 -5.53
#